data_AF-A0A7C1BQD1-F1
#
_entry.id   AF-A0A7C1BQD1-F1
#
_cell.length_a   1.000
_cell.length_b   1.000
_cell.length_c   1.000
_cell.angle_alpha   90.00
_cell.angle_beta   90.00
_cell.angle_gamma   90.00
#
_symmetry.space_group_name_H-M   'P 1'
#
loop_
_entity.id
_entity.type
_entity.pdbx_description
1 polymer ?
#
loop_
_entity_poly.entity_id
_entity_poly.type
_entity_poly.pdbx_seq_one_letter_code
_entity_poly.pdbx_strand_id
1 'polypeptide(L)'
;MRGGNRLLIIILAIGLSVWGAPCSGRGFSPRADTLFAQGVRSYKTGEFLAALGNFQKILQELPPNQRSSAAQLMVAKALYKLGEYEQAIQAAQRLLEAYPKSRYSPYAVYLIAGCRFRQWKYIDAVEEYAKVVGGRGDSKLRRRAQEIIDRIVETKLSPSQVEELRRKGLIGAREPEVGPVSPGVAIVGLLCPVSGPDSTFGKDLLDGVKLAFGDGESSSGLSLVVKDTESSAIGAVKAAQKLAEQENLLALVGPVFSLPTVAAAAVANCAKVPLLAPTANQDRLTTIGEYIFQLNTTPRIQAERMAEYAARDLGFKALAVLAPLNARGQQMAEGFVQRIE
;
A
#
# COMPACT_ATOMS: atom_id res chain seq x y z
N MET A 1 58.62 0.16 -56.59
CA MET A 1 57.49 0.58 -57.46
C MET A 1 56.26 -0.25 -57.12
N ARG A 2 55.12 0.41 -56.86
CA ARG A 2 53.74 -0.10 -56.67
C ARG A 2 53.56 -1.07 -55.48
N GLY A 3 53.11 -0.67 -54.28
CA GLY A 3 52.08 0.32 -53.96
C GLY A 3 50.71 -0.34 -54.01
N GLY A 4 50.41 -1.17 -53.01
CA GLY A 4 49.13 -1.86 -52.89
C GLY A 4 48.04 -0.92 -52.38
N ASN A 5 46.85 -1.00 -52.98
CA ASN A 5 45.63 -0.42 -52.43
C ASN A 5 44.48 -1.42 -52.61
N ARG A 6 44.01 -1.95 -51.48
CA ARG A 6 42.81 -2.77 -51.38
C ARG A 6 41.61 -1.83 -51.36
N LEU A 7 40.70 -1.95 -52.33
CA LEU A 7 39.45 -1.21 -52.37
C LEU A 7 38.45 -1.82 -51.37
N LEU A 8 38.06 -1.04 -50.36
CA LEU A 8 37.03 -1.35 -49.39
C LEU A 8 35.66 -0.98 -50.00
N ILE A 9 34.78 -1.97 -50.24
CA ILE A 9 33.40 -1.72 -50.67
C ILE A 9 32.55 -1.47 -49.42
N ILE A 10 32.23 -0.20 -49.16
CA ILE A 10 31.25 0.22 -48.15
C ILE A 10 29.88 0.29 -48.85
N ILE A 11 28.96 -0.61 -48.48
CA ILE A 11 27.56 -0.54 -48.89
C ILE A 11 26.90 0.57 -48.06
N LEU A 12 26.77 1.74 -48.67
CA LEU A 12 26.08 2.91 -48.13
C LEU A 12 24.57 2.74 -48.40
N ALA A 13 23.82 2.27 -47.40
CA ALA A 13 22.36 2.23 -47.46
C ALA A 13 21.80 3.64 -47.23
N ILE A 14 21.70 4.44 -48.30
CA ILE A 14 20.90 5.67 -48.32
C ILE A 14 19.44 5.25 -48.48
N GLY A 15 18.71 5.27 -47.37
CA GLY A 15 17.24 5.27 -47.36
C GLY A 15 16.74 6.69 -47.06
N LEU A 16 16.71 7.55 -48.06
CA LEU A 16 15.95 8.79 -48.04
C LEU A 16 14.51 8.49 -48.48
N SER A 17 13.52 8.70 -47.61
CA SER A 17 12.35 9.54 -47.92
C SER A 17 11.31 9.54 -46.78
N VAL A 18 11.17 10.69 -46.11
CA VAL A 18 10.03 11.63 -46.16
C VAL A 18 8.92 11.26 -45.16
N TRP A 19 8.75 12.11 -44.12
CA TRP A 19 7.58 12.95 -43.86
C TRP A 19 7.78 13.62 -42.49
N GLY A 20 8.28 14.85 -42.50
CA GLY A 20 7.96 15.79 -41.43
C GLY A 20 6.45 16.02 -41.51
N ALA A 21 5.69 15.33 -40.65
CA ALA A 21 4.26 15.52 -40.58
C ALA A 21 3.99 16.91 -39.98
N PRO A 22 3.20 17.77 -40.66
CA PRO A 22 2.65 18.96 -40.05
C PRO A 22 1.73 18.54 -38.91
N CYS A 23 1.78 19.27 -37.79
CA CYS A 23 0.80 19.21 -36.71
C CYS A 23 -0.62 19.42 -37.29
N SER A 24 -1.26 18.34 -37.70
CA SER A 24 -2.65 18.28 -38.12
C SER A 24 -3.41 17.49 -37.06
N GLY A 25 -4.60 17.98 -36.70
CA GLY A 25 -5.31 17.61 -35.48
C GLY A 25 -5.48 16.11 -35.31
N ARG A 26 -5.32 15.62 -34.07
CA ARG A 26 -5.71 14.27 -33.65
C ARG A 26 -7.17 14.03 -34.04
N GLY A 27 -7.39 13.40 -35.19
CA GLY A 27 -8.71 13.17 -35.74
C GLY A 27 -9.48 12.14 -34.93
N PHE A 28 -10.77 12.38 -34.74
CA PHE A 28 -11.69 11.37 -34.21
C PHE A 28 -11.90 10.28 -35.27
N SER A 29 -11.70 9.01 -34.88
CA SER A 29 -11.96 7.85 -35.73
C SER A 29 -12.99 6.92 -35.08
N PRO A 30 -14.19 6.76 -35.67
CA PRO A 30 -15.20 5.79 -35.20
C PRO A 30 -14.68 4.35 -35.26
N ARG A 31 -13.91 4.01 -36.30
CA ARG A 31 -13.30 2.68 -36.43
C ARG A 31 -12.31 2.41 -35.30
N ALA A 32 -11.53 3.41 -34.88
CA ALA A 32 -10.64 3.27 -33.74
C ALA A 32 -11.41 3.02 -32.42
N ASP A 33 -12.56 3.66 -32.22
CA ASP A 33 -13.42 3.42 -31.05
C ASP A 33 -13.97 1.99 -31.04
N THR A 34 -14.47 1.50 -32.17
CA THR A 34 -15.01 0.13 -32.30
C THR A 34 -13.94 -0.92 -32.02
N LEU A 35 -12.76 -0.79 -32.65
CA LEU A 35 -11.62 -1.70 -32.43
C LEU A 35 -11.14 -1.64 -30.97
N PHE A 36 -11.09 -0.45 -30.39
CA PHE A 36 -10.67 -0.29 -28.99
C PHE A 36 -11.65 -0.95 -28.03
N ALA A 37 -12.96 -0.78 -28.26
CA ALA A 37 -14.00 -1.42 -27.46
C ALA A 37 -13.94 -2.96 -27.57
N GLN A 38 -13.74 -3.49 -28.79
CA GLN A 38 -13.54 -4.93 -29.01
C GLN A 38 -12.30 -5.44 -28.27
N GLY A 39 -11.17 -4.76 -28.41
CA GLY A 39 -9.93 -5.12 -27.70
C GLY A 39 -10.08 -5.09 -26.18
N VAL A 40 -10.79 -4.10 -25.64
CA VAL A 40 -11.08 -4.03 -24.20
C VAL A 40 -11.99 -5.17 -23.75
N ARG A 41 -12.98 -5.57 -24.55
CA ARG A 41 -13.83 -6.74 -24.23
C ARG A 41 -13.00 -8.02 -24.17
N SER A 42 -12.22 -8.31 -25.22
CA SER A 42 -11.32 -9.48 -25.25
C SER A 42 -10.31 -9.46 -24.08
N TYR A 43 -9.78 -8.29 -23.74
CA TYR A 43 -8.87 -8.17 -22.59
C TYR A 43 -9.57 -8.53 -21.26
N LYS A 44 -10.84 -8.14 -21.10
CA LYS A 44 -11.62 -8.45 -19.90
C LYS A 44 -12.02 -9.92 -19.81
N THR A 45 -12.22 -10.59 -20.94
CA THR A 45 -12.52 -12.04 -21.00
C THR A 45 -11.28 -12.92 -20.88
N GLY A 46 -10.08 -12.34 -20.81
CA GLY A 46 -8.81 -13.07 -20.71
C GLY A 46 -8.21 -13.47 -22.05
N GLU A 47 -8.86 -13.13 -23.17
CA GLU A 47 -8.38 -13.37 -24.52
C GLU A 47 -7.31 -12.34 -24.92
N PHE A 48 -6.15 -12.39 -24.28
CA PHE A 48 -5.11 -11.35 -24.42
C PHE A 48 -4.51 -11.27 -25.82
N LEU A 49 -4.42 -12.38 -26.57
CA LEU A 49 -3.96 -12.37 -27.97
C LEU A 49 -4.95 -11.65 -28.90
N ALA A 50 -6.25 -11.93 -28.76
CA ALA A 50 -7.29 -11.24 -29.53
C ALA A 50 -7.33 -9.74 -29.18
N ALA A 51 -7.17 -9.42 -27.90
CA ALA A 51 -7.06 -8.03 -27.44
C ALA A 51 -5.86 -7.32 -28.07
N LEU A 52 -4.68 -7.95 -28.02
CA LEU A 52 -3.44 -7.44 -28.61
C LEU A 52 -3.62 -7.13 -30.11
N GLY A 53 -4.19 -8.06 -30.88
CA GLY A 53 -4.46 -7.87 -32.29
C GLY A 53 -5.38 -6.68 -32.57
N ASN A 54 -6.47 -6.53 -31.81
CA ASN A 54 -7.38 -5.40 -31.96
C ASN A 54 -6.71 -4.04 -31.66
N PHE A 55 -5.86 -3.98 -30.63
CA PHE A 55 -5.13 -2.74 -30.33
C PHE A 55 -4.02 -2.45 -31.37
N GLN A 56 -3.34 -3.46 -31.89
CA GLN A 56 -2.33 -3.29 -32.95
C GLN A 56 -2.94 -2.77 -34.25
N LYS A 57 -4.13 -3.24 -34.64
CA LYS A 57 -4.84 -2.71 -35.82
C LYS A 57 -5.06 -1.19 -35.74
N ILE A 58 -5.37 -0.67 -34.55
CA ILE A 58 -5.52 0.79 -34.34
C ILE A 58 -4.21 1.54 -34.60
N LEU A 59 -3.07 0.93 -34.28
CA LEU A 59 -1.75 1.56 -34.37
C LEU A 59 -1.09 1.40 -35.75
N GLN A 60 -1.44 0.35 -36.49
CA GLN A 60 -0.84 0.01 -37.78
C GLN A 60 -1.70 0.43 -38.97
N GLU A 61 -3.03 0.30 -38.87
CA GLU A 61 -3.94 0.55 -40.00
C GLU A 61 -4.50 1.97 -40.02
N LEU A 62 -4.51 2.67 -38.89
CA LEU A 62 -5.16 3.96 -38.74
C LEU A 62 -4.14 5.07 -38.45
N PRO A 63 -4.30 6.28 -39.02
CA PRO A 63 -3.53 7.45 -38.62
C PRO A 63 -3.67 7.73 -37.10
N PRO A 64 -2.70 8.41 -36.47
CA PRO A 64 -2.79 8.80 -35.07
C PRO A 64 -4.11 9.51 -34.72
N ASN A 65 -4.80 8.99 -33.72
CA ASN A 65 -6.18 9.34 -33.39
C ASN A 65 -6.40 9.38 -31.87
N GLN A 66 -7.65 9.62 -31.44
CA GLN A 66 -8.02 9.76 -30.03
C GLN A 66 -7.73 8.50 -29.17
N ARG A 67 -7.58 7.33 -29.79
CA ARG A 67 -7.29 6.06 -29.10
C ARG A 67 -5.84 5.63 -29.17
N SER A 68 -4.99 6.22 -30.01
CA SER A 68 -3.63 5.71 -30.25
C SER A 68 -2.80 5.59 -28.97
N SER A 69 -2.80 6.61 -28.10
CA SER A 69 -2.06 6.54 -26.83
C SER A 69 -2.61 5.49 -25.85
N ALA A 70 -3.94 5.31 -25.82
CA ALA A 70 -4.57 4.29 -25.00
C ALA A 70 -4.33 2.88 -25.55
N ALA A 71 -4.41 2.71 -26.87
CA ALA A 71 -4.15 1.46 -27.57
C ALA A 71 -2.71 1.01 -27.34
N GLN A 72 -1.74 1.93 -27.41
CA GLN A 72 -0.33 1.64 -27.12
C GLN A 72 -0.12 1.12 -25.68
N LEU A 73 -0.80 1.72 -24.68
CA LEU A 73 -0.76 1.23 -23.30
C LEU A 73 -1.38 -0.17 -23.21
N MET A 74 -2.51 -0.38 -23.88
CA MET A 74 -3.24 -1.65 -23.82
C MET A 74 -2.51 -2.80 -24.52
N VAL A 75 -1.76 -2.52 -25.60
CA VAL A 75 -0.81 -3.47 -26.21
C VAL A 75 0.20 -3.93 -25.16
N ALA A 76 0.85 -2.99 -24.48
CA ALA A 76 1.83 -3.32 -23.44
C ALA A 76 1.20 -4.15 -22.31
N LYS A 77 -0.02 -3.79 -21.87
CA LYS A 77 -0.74 -4.55 -20.83
C LYS A 77 -1.12 -5.96 -21.27
N ALA A 78 -1.53 -6.14 -22.53
CA ALA A 78 -1.85 -7.45 -23.08
C ALA A 78 -0.59 -8.35 -23.13
N LEU A 79 0.53 -7.81 -23.61
CA LEU A 79 1.83 -8.51 -23.63
C LEU A 79 2.29 -8.89 -22.22
N TYR A 80 2.15 -7.99 -21.24
CA TYR A 80 2.43 -8.29 -19.84
C TYR A 80 1.60 -9.48 -19.32
N LYS A 81 0.32 -9.55 -19.68
CA LYS A 81 -0.58 -10.66 -19.30
C LYS A 81 -0.23 -11.98 -19.99
N LEU A 82 0.36 -11.91 -21.17
CA LEU A 82 0.89 -13.07 -21.90
C LEU A 82 2.26 -13.53 -21.36
N GLY A 83 2.89 -12.78 -20.46
CA GLY A 83 4.23 -13.07 -19.95
C GLY A 83 5.37 -12.58 -20.85
N GLU A 84 5.04 -11.90 -21.94
CA GLU A 84 5.98 -11.34 -22.92
C GLU A 84 6.57 -10.01 -22.40
N TYR A 85 7.34 -10.08 -21.32
CA TYR A 85 7.77 -8.89 -20.56
C TYR A 85 8.67 -7.95 -21.37
N GLU A 86 9.58 -8.45 -22.20
CA GLU A 86 10.45 -7.59 -23.02
C GLU A 86 9.65 -6.85 -24.09
N GLN A 87 8.72 -7.55 -24.76
CA GLN A 87 7.84 -6.92 -25.74
C GLN A 87 6.92 -5.89 -25.09
N ALA A 88 6.43 -6.17 -23.87
CA ALA A 88 5.63 -5.24 -23.08
C ALA A 88 6.41 -3.96 -22.73
N ILE A 89 7.68 -4.10 -22.33
CA ILE A 89 8.56 -2.96 -22.04
C ILE A 89 8.75 -2.11 -23.31
N GLN A 90 9.09 -2.71 -24.44
CA GLN A 90 9.24 -2.00 -25.71
C GLN A 90 7.95 -1.27 -26.12
N ALA A 91 6.80 -1.93 -25.98
CA ALA A 91 5.51 -1.32 -26.29
C ALA A 91 5.19 -0.12 -25.37
N ALA A 92 5.54 -0.20 -24.09
CA ALA A 92 5.40 0.89 -23.13
C ALA A 92 6.38 2.04 -23.40
N GLN A 93 7.62 1.75 -23.78
CA GLN A 93 8.62 2.76 -24.18
C GLN A 93 8.17 3.54 -25.42
N ARG A 94 7.64 2.86 -26.45
CA ARG A 94 7.05 3.53 -27.61
C ARG A 94 5.94 4.51 -27.25
N LEU A 95 5.16 4.23 -26.20
CA LEU A 95 4.15 5.19 -25.71
C LEU A 95 4.83 6.45 -25.17
N LEU A 96 5.87 6.29 -24.36
CA LEU A 96 6.61 7.40 -23.75
C LEU A 96 7.33 8.26 -24.81
N GLU A 97 7.81 7.64 -25.88
CA GLU A 97 8.48 8.32 -27.00
C GLU A 97 7.48 9.04 -27.91
N ALA A 98 6.43 8.34 -28.37
CA ALA A 98 5.47 8.89 -29.32
C ALA A 98 4.46 9.84 -28.67
N TYR A 99 4.16 9.64 -27.38
CA TYR A 99 3.12 10.39 -26.65
C TYR A 99 3.59 10.82 -25.24
N PRO A 100 4.70 11.58 -25.09
CA PRO A 100 5.30 11.88 -23.79
C PRO A 100 4.34 12.61 -22.83
N LYS A 101 3.48 13.51 -23.36
CA LYS A 101 2.48 14.27 -22.59
C LYS A 101 1.16 13.52 -22.37
N SER A 102 1.09 12.22 -22.68
CA SER A 102 -0.12 11.43 -22.51
C SER A 102 -0.48 11.28 -21.02
N ARG A 103 -1.78 11.30 -20.70
CA ARG A 103 -2.26 10.91 -19.36
C ARG A 103 -1.89 9.47 -18.98
N TYR A 104 -1.51 8.66 -19.97
CA TYR A 104 -1.11 7.27 -19.80
C TYR A 104 0.40 7.08 -19.57
N SER A 105 1.22 8.13 -19.72
CA SER A 105 2.67 8.02 -19.54
C SER A 105 3.05 7.45 -18.17
N PRO A 106 2.47 7.89 -17.03
CA PRO A 106 2.78 7.30 -15.73
C PRO A 106 2.41 5.81 -15.62
N TYR A 107 1.33 5.38 -16.28
CA TYR A 107 0.91 3.98 -16.31
C TYR A 107 1.83 3.11 -17.17
N ALA A 108 2.45 3.68 -18.21
CA ALA A 108 3.45 2.98 -19.02
C ALA A 108 4.73 2.73 -18.21
N VAL A 109 5.22 3.76 -17.48
CA VAL A 109 6.37 3.61 -16.56
C VAL A 109 6.07 2.58 -15.47
N TYR A 110 4.88 2.65 -14.87
CA TYR A 110 4.42 1.67 -13.87
C TYR A 110 4.41 0.24 -14.44
N LEU A 111 3.99 0.06 -15.69
CA LEU A 111 3.97 -1.25 -16.32
C LEU A 111 5.39 -1.79 -16.61
N ILE A 112 6.32 -0.93 -17.04
CA ILE A 112 7.74 -1.30 -17.22
C ILE A 112 8.32 -1.80 -15.89
N ALA A 113 8.07 -1.08 -14.81
CA ALA A 113 8.48 -1.48 -13.46
C ALA A 113 7.91 -2.86 -13.09
N GLY A 114 6.62 -3.09 -13.37
CA GLY A 114 5.96 -4.39 -13.18
C GLY A 114 6.55 -5.52 -14.02
N CYS A 115 6.98 -5.24 -15.26
CA CYS A 115 7.67 -6.22 -16.12
C CYS A 115 9.02 -6.61 -15.51
N ARG A 116 9.83 -5.63 -15.09
CA ARG A 116 11.14 -5.85 -14.47
C ARG A 116 11.04 -6.65 -13.17
N PHE A 117 10.03 -6.36 -12.36
CA PHE A 117 9.73 -7.12 -11.15
C PHE A 117 9.47 -8.61 -11.46
N ARG A 118 8.70 -8.90 -12.51
CA ARG A 118 8.39 -10.28 -12.93
C ARG A 118 9.60 -11.01 -13.52
N GLN A 119 10.58 -10.26 -14.01
CA GLN A 119 11.87 -10.76 -14.46
C GLN A 119 12.92 -10.85 -13.34
N TRP A 120 12.52 -10.69 -12.06
CA TRP A 120 13.43 -10.74 -10.90
C TRP A 120 14.48 -9.62 -10.85
N LYS A 121 14.32 -8.59 -11.71
CA LYS A 121 15.18 -7.40 -11.75
C LYS A 121 14.66 -6.36 -10.75
N TYR A 122 14.84 -6.66 -9.46
CA TYR A 122 14.19 -5.91 -8.38
C TYR A 122 14.68 -4.46 -8.24
N ILE A 123 15.98 -4.22 -8.40
CA ILE A 123 16.55 -2.87 -8.38
C ILE A 123 15.95 -2.04 -9.50
N ASP A 124 16.07 -2.51 -10.75
CA ASP A 124 15.52 -1.83 -11.93
C ASP A 124 14.01 -1.59 -11.81
N ALA A 125 13.28 -2.47 -11.12
CA ALA A 125 11.85 -2.29 -10.86
C ALA A 125 11.59 -1.15 -9.87
N VAL A 126 12.34 -1.08 -8.77
CA VAL A 126 12.23 0.00 -7.79
C VAL A 126 12.58 1.34 -8.42
N GLU A 127 13.64 1.41 -9.23
CA GLU A 127 14.03 2.65 -9.90
C GLU A 127 12.92 3.19 -10.81
N GLU A 128 12.20 2.31 -11.53
CA GLU A 128 11.08 2.75 -12.38
C GLU A 128 9.82 3.10 -11.58
N TYR A 129 9.51 2.34 -10.52
CA TYR A 129 8.39 2.72 -9.64
C TYR A 129 8.65 4.07 -8.96
N ALA A 130 9.89 4.36 -8.56
CA ALA A 130 10.26 5.62 -7.94
C ALA A 130 10.01 6.82 -8.87
N LYS A 131 10.22 6.67 -10.19
CA LYS A 131 9.86 7.70 -11.19
C LYS A 131 8.36 7.98 -11.20
N VAL A 132 7.52 6.95 -11.02
CA VAL A 132 6.06 7.12 -10.90
C VAL A 132 5.72 7.88 -9.62
N VAL A 133 6.35 7.52 -8.49
CA VAL A 133 6.14 8.18 -7.19
C VAL A 133 6.56 9.65 -7.22
N GLY A 134 7.70 9.99 -7.82
CA GLY A 134 8.18 11.37 -7.94
C GLY A 134 7.45 12.21 -8.99
N GLY A 135 6.69 11.56 -9.89
CA GLY A 135 5.99 12.22 -11.00
C GLY A 135 4.74 13.00 -10.58
N ARG A 136 4.25 13.85 -11.50
CA ARG A 136 2.94 14.50 -11.41
C ARG A 136 1.88 13.57 -12.05
N GLY A 137 0.83 13.19 -11.32
CA GLY A 137 -0.17 12.25 -11.83
C GLY A 137 -1.15 11.74 -10.77
N ASP A 138 -1.90 10.69 -11.11
CA ASP A 138 -2.90 10.03 -10.26
C ASP A 138 -2.33 9.62 -8.89
N SER A 139 -2.87 10.19 -7.81
CA SER A 139 -2.42 9.94 -6.43
C SER A 139 -2.59 8.48 -6.02
N LYS A 140 -3.60 7.78 -6.57
CA LYS A 140 -3.81 6.35 -6.31
C LYS A 140 -2.72 5.50 -6.96
N LEU A 141 -2.31 5.84 -8.18
CA LEU A 141 -1.22 5.15 -8.88
C LEU A 141 0.11 5.34 -8.15
N ARG A 142 0.38 6.57 -7.69
CA ARG A 142 1.59 6.88 -6.91
C ARG A 142 1.65 6.09 -5.61
N ARG A 143 0.54 6.05 -4.85
CA ARG A 143 0.44 5.24 -3.63
C ARG A 143 0.68 3.76 -3.90
N ARG A 144 0.03 3.21 -4.92
CA ARG A 144 0.21 1.81 -5.30
C ARG A 144 1.65 1.49 -5.75
N ALA A 145 2.32 2.42 -6.41
CA ALA A 145 3.74 2.27 -6.77
C ALA A 145 4.62 2.24 -5.51
N GLN A 146 4.34 3.13 -4.53
CA GLN A 146 5.04 3.15 -3.25
C GLN A 146 4.88 1.83 -2.49
N GLU A 147 3.66 1.33 -2.32
CA GLU A 147 3.39 0.05 -1.63
C GLU A 147 4.14 -1.15 -2.25
N ILE A 148 4.41 -1.11 -3.57
CA ILE A 148 5.18 -2.15 -4.25
C ILE A 148 6.68 -1.98 -4.00
N ILE A 149 7.18 -0.73 -3.99
CA ILE A 149 8.56 -0.43 -3.62
C ILE A 149 8.84 -0.96 -2.21
N ASP A 150 7.99 -0.61 -1.24
CA ASP A 150 8.16 -0.99 0.17
C ASP A 150 8.24 -2.51 0.31
N ARG A 151 7.31 -3.23 -0.33
CA ARG A 151 7.31 -4.70 -0.36
C ARG A 151 8.55 -5.31 -1.01
N ILE A 152 9.05 -4.73 -2.11
CA ILE A 152 10.27 -5.21 -2.77
C ILE A 152 11.47 -5.03 -1.83
N VAL A 153 11.58 -3.86 -1.22
CA VAL A 153 12.65 -3.50 -0.29
C VAL A 153 12.67 -4.45 0.91
N GLU A 154 11.50 -4.72 1.51
CA GLU A 154 11.38 -5.60 2.68
C GLU A 154 11.63 -7.07 2.36
N THR A 155 11.15 -7.57 1.21
CA THR A 155 11.06 -9.03 0.98
C THR A 155 12.06 -9.58 -0.04
N LYS A 156 12.68 -8.72 -0.87
CA LYS A 156 13.50 -9.15 -2.03
C LYS A 156 14.91 -8.59 -2.08
N LEU A 157 15.22 -7.51 -1.37
CA LEU A 157 16.52 -6.83 -1.46
C LEU A 157 17.42 -7.14 -0.26
N SER A 158 18.72 -7.21 -0.51
CA SER A 158 19.72 -7.28 0.56
C SER A 158 19.93 -5.91 1.23
N PRO A 159 20.45 -5.85 2.48
CA PRO A 159 20.75 -4.58 3.14
C PRO A 159 21.66 -3.65 2.32
N SER A 160 22.64 -4.21 1.60
CA SER A 160 23.54 -3.44 0.72
C SER A 160 22.82 -2.81 -0.48
N GLN A 161 21.87 -3.53 -1.08
CA GLN A 161 21.04 -3.05 -2.18
C GLN A 161 20.08 -1.95 -1.74
N VAL A 162 19.48 -2.10 -0.56
CA VAL A 162 18.63 -1.07 0.04
C VAL A 162 19.43 0.21 0.27
N GLU A 163 20.67 0.09 0.77
CA GLU A 163 21.53 1.25 1.01
C GLU A 163 21.95 1.95 -0.30
N GLU A 164 22.17 1.20 -1.38
CA GLU A 164 22.39 1.77 -2.70
C GLU A 164 21.19 2.60 -3.18
N LEU A 165 19.97 2.08 -3.04
CA LEU A 165 18.74 2.78 -3.43
C LEU A 165 18.48 4.03 -2.59
N ARG A 166 18.80 4.00 -1.30
CA ARG A 166 18.74 5.18 -0.41
C ARG A 166 19.73 6.26 -0.84
N ARG A 167 20.97 5.88 -1.16
CA ARG A 167 22.00 6.82 -1.64
C ARG A 167 21.56 7.52 -2.93
N LYS A 168 20.84 6.81 -3.79
CA LYS A 168 20.24 7.35 -5.03
C LYS A 168 18.99 8.23 -4.76
N GLY A 169 18.48 8.30 -3.52
CA GLY A 169 17.28 9.05 -3.15
C GLY A 169 15.98 8.48 -3.71
N LEU A 170 15.97 7.20 -4.09
CA LEU A 170 14.84 6.54 -4.79
C LEU A 170 13.84 5.90 -3.83
N ILE A 171 14.29 5.58 -2.62
CA ILE A 171 13.45 5.13 -1.52
C ILE A 171 13.65 6.10 -0.37
N GLY A 172 12.66 6.19 0.53
CA GLY A 172 12.69 7.11 1.66
C GLY A 172 14.05 7.06 2.37
N ALA A 173 14.52 8.22 2.84
CA ALA A 173 15.58 8.24 3.86
C ALA A 173 15.20 7.22 4.92
N ARG A 174 16.20 6.48 5.45
CA ARG A 174 16.08 5.56 6.59
C ARG A 174 14.81 5.94 7.35
N GLU A 175 13.74 5.10 7.32
CA GLU A 175 12.82 5.11 8.47
C GLU A 175 13.77 5.19 9.64
N PRO A 176 13.72 6.24 10.46
CA PRO A 176 14.79 6.50 11.41
C PRO A 176 15.05 5.13 12.02
N GLU A 177 16.25 4.56 11.79
CA GLU A 177 16.62 3.50 12.71
C GLU A 177 16.39 4.22 14.02
N VAL A 178 15.49 3.66 14.82
CA VAL A 178 15.52 3.94 16.24
C VAL A 178 16.99 3.79 16.53
N GLY A 179 17.67 4.91 16.72
CA GLY A 179 19.09 4.87 16.95
C GLY A 179 19.29 4.01 18.20
N PRO A 180 20.51 3.88 18.70
CA PRO A 180 20.57 3.93 20.15
C PRO A 180 19.71 5.15 20.54
N VAL A 181 18.59 4.90 21.23
CA VAL A 181 17.83 5.95 21.90
C VAL A 181 18.94 6.73 22.59
N SER A 182 19.10 8.01 22.24
CA SER A 182 20.00 8.90 22.97
C SER A 182 19.79 8.57 24.45
N PRO A 183 20.81 8.52 25.31
CA PRO A 183 20.65 8.08 26.71
C PRO A 183 19.76 9.00 27.58
N GLY A 184 18.74 9.64 27.01
CA GLY A 184 17.53 10.13 27.64
C GLY A 184 16.40 9.10 27.58
N VAL A 185 15.56 9.15 28.60
CA VAL A 185 14.50 8.19 28.85
C VAL A 185 13.38 8.35 27.81
N ALA A 186 13.12 7.33 26.98
CA ALA A 186 12.00 7.32 26.04
C ALA A 186 10.67 7.21 26.79
N ILE A 187 9.62 7.89 26.31
CA ILE A 187 8.34 8.01 27.01
C ILE A 187 7.34 7.01 26.43
N VAL A 188 6.72 6.22 27.30
CA VAL A 188 5.49 5.49 27.01
C VAL A 188 4.33 6.24 27.68
N GLY A 189 3.39 6.71 26.87
CA GLY A 189 2.21 7.42 27.35
C GLY A 189 1.08 6.46 27.67
N LEU A 190 0.61 6.43 28.92
CA LEU A 190 -0.56 5.65 29.32
C LEU A 190 -1.80 6.54 29.35
N LEU A 191 -2.76 6.26 28.46
CA LEU A 191 -4.09 6.85 28.44
C LEU A 191 -5.01 6.00 29.32
N CYS A 192 -5.34 6.49 30.51
CA CYS A 192 -6.08 5.69 31.47
C CYS A 192 -7.12 6.53 32.22
N PRO A 193 -8.37 6.05 32.42
CA PRO A 193 -9.33 6.77 33.25
C PRO A 193 -8.93 6.59 34.71
N VAL A 194 -8.15 7.50 35.28
CA VAL A 194 -7.78 7.46 36.71
C VAL A 194 -8.75 8.25 37.57
N SER A 195 -9.62 9.05 36.94
CA SER A 195 -10.80 9.67 37.54
C SER A 195 -12.09 9.33 36.76
N GLY A 196 -13.22 9.74 37.32
CA GLY A 196 -14.54 9.46 36.77
C GLY A 196 -15.08 8.06 37.10
N PRO A 197 -16.22 7.68 36.49
CA PRO A 197 -16.92 6.42 36.78
C PRO A 197 -16.06 5.17 36.52
N ASP A 198 -15.11 5.23 35.60
CA ASP A 198 -14.28 4.08 35.22
C ASP A 198 -12.95 4.01 36.01
N SER A 199 -12.77 4.85 37.04
CA SER A 199 -11.49 5.01 37.75
C SER A 199 -10.97 3.74 38.43
N THR A 200 -11.85 2.84 38.85
CA THR A 200 -11.45 1.54 39.42
C THR A 200 -10.72 0.70 38.37
N PHE A 201 -11.32 0.53 37.18
CA PHE A 201 -10.69 -0.20 36.07
C PHE A 201 -9.39 0.44 35.61
N GLY A 202 -9.34 1.78 35.60
CA GLY A 202 -8.12 2.47 35.20
C GLY A 202 -6.99 2.34 36.22
N LYS A 203 -7.29 2.30 37.52
CA LYS A 203 -6.28 2.02 38.56
C LYS A 203 -5.73 0.61 38.44
N ASP A 204 -6.59 -0.38 38.23
CA ASP A 204 -6.15 -1.78 38.04
C ASP A 204 -5.23 -1.90 36.80
N LEU A 205 -5.58 -1.25 35.68
CA LEU A 205 -4.71 -1.21 34.51
C LEU A 205 -3.39 -0.50 34.81
N LEU A 206 -3.44 0.65 35.50
CA LEU A 206 -2.25 1.41 35.86
C LEU A 206 -1.30 0.59 36.75
N ASP A 207 -1.83 -0.13 37.73
CA ASP A 207 -1.04 -0.94 38.64
C ASP A 207 -0.41 -2.13 37.90
N GLY A 208 -1.13 -2.76 36.97
CA GLY A 208 -0.55 -3.78 36.09
C GLY A 208 0.55 -3.24 35.17
N VAL A 209 0.38 -2.04 34.61
CA VAL A 209 1.41 -1.39 33.80
C VAL A 209 2.62 -1.02 34.67
N LYS A 210 2.42 -0.48 35.87
CA LYS A 210 3.52 -0.19 36.82
C LYS A 210 4.28 -1.46 37.21
N LEU A 211 3.58 -2.56 37.48
CA LEU A 211 4.20 -3.85 37.77
C LEU A 211 5.08 -4.33 36.61
N ALA A 212 4.62 -4.13 35.37
CA ALA A 212 5.42 -4.47 34.18
C ALA A 212 6.65 -3.55 33.99
N PHE A 213 6.58 -2.30 34.44
CA PHE A 213 7.69 -1.35 34.42
C PHE A 213 8.66 -1.50 35.61
N GLY A 214 8.22 -2.09 36.72
CA GLY A 214 8.99 -2.25 37.97
C GLY A 214 9.05 -0.99 38.85
N ASP A 215 9.74 -1.09 40.00
CA ASP A 215 9.77 -0.08 41.08
C ASP A 215 10.57 1.21 40.77
N GLY A 216 11.02 1.40 39.53
CA GLY A 216 11.52 2.69 39.04
C GLY A 216 13.01 2.74 38.70
N GLU A 217 13.25 3.38 37.55
CA GLU A 217 14.51 3.88 36.99
C GLU A 217 15.56 2.87 36.50
N SER A 218 15.67 2.83 35.17
CA SER A 218 16.96 2.77 34.45
C SER A 218 17.61 1.43 34.10
N SER A 219 16.86 0.32 33.98
CA SER A 219 17.37 -0.81 33.19
C SER A 219 16.96 -0.76 31.71
N SER A 220 15.76 -0.25 31.39
CA SER A 220 15.19 -0.27 30.04
C SER A 220 15.28 1.05 29.26
N GLY A 221 15.62 2.16 29.93
CA GLY A 221 15.60 3.49 29.31
C GLY A 221 14.19 4.01 28.96
N LEU A 222 13.13 3.44 29.57
CA LEU A 222 11.74 3.85 29.37
C LEU A 222 11.17 4.56 30.61
N SER A 223 10.33 5.57 30.38
CA SER A 223 9.54 6.29 31.39
C SER A 223 8.07 6.15 31.07
N LEU A 224 7.26 5.97 32.12
CA LEU A 224 5.81 5.93 32.00
C LEU A 224 5.24 7.31 32.32
N VAL A 225 4.54 7.92 31.36
CA VAL A 225 3.77 9.16 31.60
C VAL A 225 2.29 8.85 31.51
N VAL A 226 1.59 8.97 32.64
CA VAL A 226 0.15 8.71 32.71
C VAL A 226 -0.64 9.99 32.42
N LYS A 227 -1.68 9.89 31.59
CA LYS A 227 -2.68 10.95 31.39
C LYS A 227 -4.08 10.41 31.63
N ASP A 228 -4.82 11.17 32.43
CA ASP A 228 -6.20 10.87 32.75
C ASP A 228 -7.10 11.11 31.52
N THR A 229 -7.91 10.13 31.18
CA THR A 229 -8.93 10.27 30.12
C THR A 229 -10.29 10.72 30.67
N GLU A 230 -10.41 10.84 31.99
CA GLU A 230 -11.63 11.29 32.69
C GLU A 230 -12.87 10.45 32.32
N SER A 231 -12.65 9.17 31.98
CA SER A 231 -13.71 8.25 31.50
C SER A 231 -14.48 8.79 30.27
N SER A 232 -13.86 9.63 29.44
CA SER A 232 -14.56 10.31 28.33
C SER A 232 -13.76 10.34 27.03
N ALA A 233 -14.48 10.46 25.90
CA ALA A 233 -13.86 10.61 24.58
C ALA A 233 -13.08 11.93 24.46
N ILE A 234 -13.63 13.03 24.99
CA ILE A 234 -12.99 14.34 24.95
C ILE A 234 -11.72 14.35 25.82
N GLY A 235 -11.78 13.77 27.02
CA GLY A 235 -10.62 13.62 27.89
C GLY A 235 -9.54 12.77 27.22
N ALA A 236 -9.91 11.67 26.57
CA ALA A 236 -8.97 10.85 25.80
C ALA A 236 -8.29 11.60 24.66
N VAL A 237 -9.02 12.43 23.90
CA VAL A 237 -8.44 13.29 22.85
C VAL A 237 -7.44 14.28 23.43
N LYS A 238 -7.80 15.01 24.50
CA LYS A 238 -6.94 15.98 25.17
C LYS A 238 -5.67 15.32 25.74
N ALA A 239 -5.84 14.17 26.38
CA ALA A 239 -4.75 13.38 26.94
C ALA A 239 -3.77 12.90 25.85
N ALA A 240 -4.31 12.38 24.75
CA ALA A 240 -3.51 11.92 23.61
C ALA A 240 -2.76 13.08 22.93
N GLN A 241 -3.42 14.23 22.71
CA GLN A 241 -2.78 15.43 22.14
C GLN A 241 -1.60 15.89 23.00
N LYS A 242 -1.82 15.98 24.31
CA LYS A 242 -0.78 16.42 25.26
C LYS A 242 0.43 15.47 25.31
N LEU A 243 0.20 14.16 25.16
CA LEU A 243 1.30 13.20 25.07
C LEU A 243 2.01 13.31 23.72
N ALA A 244 1.27 13.47 22.61
CA ALA A 244 1.83 13.60 21.27
C ALA A 244 2.73 14.84 21.08
N GLU A 245 2.60 15.85 21.94
CA GLU A 245 3.49 17.02 22.00
C GLU A 245 4.87 16.71 22.63
N GLN A 246 5.06 15.55 23.28
CA GLN A 246 6.34 15.18 23.89
C GLN A 246 7.34 14.71 22.83
N GLU A 247 8.53 15.32 22.78
CA GLU A 247 9.56 15.01 21.78
C GLU A 247 10.05 13.55 21.82
N ASN A 248 10.04 12.92 23.01
CA ASN A 248 10.53 11.55 23.22
C ASN A 248 9.39 10.52 23.38
N LEU A 249 8.16 10.82 22.93
CA LEU A 249 7.07 9.85 22.98
C LEU A 249 7.31 8.69 22.00
N LEU A 250 7.44 7.48 22.55
CA LEU A 250 7.63 6.24 21.80
C LEU A 250 6.29 5.63 21.35
N ALA A 251 5.34 5.54 22.28
CA ALA A 251 4.05 4.89 22.03
C ALA A 251 2.98 5.33 23.05
N LEU A 252 1.73 5.14 22.67
CA LEU A 252 0.57 5.26 23.55
C LEU A 252 0.02 3.88 23.90
N VAL A 253 -0.28 3.66 25.17
CA VAL A 253 -0.98 2.47 25.68
C VAL A 253 -2.33 2.90 26.24
N GLY A 254 -3.37 2.12 25.94
CA GLY A 254 -4.76 2.50 26.24
C GLY A 254 -5.38 3.32 25.09
N PRO A 255 -6.59 3.85 25.27
CA PRO A 255 -7.48 3.74 26.43
C PRO A 255 -8.09 2.34 26.68
N VAL A 256 -8.76 2.21 27.83
CA VAL A 256 -9.41 0.97 28.29
C VAL A 256 -10.68 0.63 27.48
N PHE A 257 -11.56 1.62 27.31
CA PHE A 257 -12.87 1.42 26.72
C PHE A 257 -12.94 1.91 25.28
N SER A 258 -13.74 1.22 24.47
CA SER A 258 -13.77 1.40 23.02
C SER A 258 -14.04 2.83 22.55
N LEU A 259 -14.99 3.55 23.16
CA LEU A 259 -15.33 4.91 22.73
C LEU A 259 -14.17 5.91 22.95
N PRO A 260 -13.59 6.03 24.16
CA PRO A 260 -12.34 6.77 24.36
C PRO A 260 -11.22 6.35 23.41
N THR A 261 -11.09 5.04 23.14
CA THR A 261 -10.03 4.51 22.27
C THR A 261 -10.18 4.95 20.82
N VAL A 262 -11.39 4.92 20.26
CA VAL A 262 -11.64 5.45 18.90
C VAL A 262 -11.22 6.91 18.80
N ALA A 263 -11.54 7.71 19.83
CA ALA A 263 -11.22 9.13 19.84
C ALA A 263 -9.69 9.38 19.94
N ALA A 264 -9.00 8.67 20.83
CA ALA A 264 -7.54 8.74 20.96
C ALA A 264 -6.81 8.19 19.72
N ALA A 265 -7.35 7.16 19.08
CA ALA A 265 -6.77 6.55 17.87
C ALA A 265 -6.70 7.55 16.71
N ALA A 266 -7.71 8.40 16.53
CA ALA A 266 -7.66 9.45 15.51
C ALA A 266 -6.49 10.43 15.75
N VAL A 267 -6.25 10.82 17.00
CA VAL A 267 -5.13 11.69 17.39
C VAL A 267 -3.79 11.00 17.15
N ALA A 268 -3.64 9.77 17.68
CA ALA A 268 -2.40 9.00 17.58
C ALA A 268 -2.01 8.73 16.12
N ASN A 269 -2.97 8.37 15.28
CA ASN A 269 -2.72 8.13 13.86
C ASN A 269 -2.34 9.41 13.11
N CYS A 270 -2.97 10.55 13.40
CA CYS A 270 -2.56 11.85 12.85
C CYS A 270 -1.14 12.24 13.27
N ALA A 271 -0.79 11.97 14.54
CA ALA A 271 0.54 12.22 15.08
C ALA A 271 1.58 11.17 14.67
N LYS A 272 1.19 10.10 13.96
CA LYS A 272 2.04 8.97 13.60
C LYS A 272 2.70 8.29 14.82
N VAL A 273 1.96 8.23 15.93
CA VAL A 273 2.39 7.57 17.15
C VAL A 273 1.64 6.24 17.28
N PRO A 274 2.34 5.10 17.47
CA PRO A 274 1.68 3.83 17.71
C PRO A 274 0.78 3.89 18.94
N LEU A 275 -0.48 3.48 18.79
CA LEU A 275 -1.42 3.31 19.89
C LEU A 275 -1.75 1.82 20.06
N LEU A 276 -1.47 1.30 21.25
CA LEU A 276 -1.79 -0.06 21.66
C LEU A 276 -3.04 -0.03 22.56
N ALA A 277 -4.15 -0.54 22.05
CA ALA A 277 -5.40 -0.66 22.78
C ALA A 277 -5.50 -2.04 23.47
N PRO A 278 -5.25 -2.14 24.79
CA PRO A 278 -5.08 -3.42 25.48
C PRO A 278 -6.41 -4.15 25.68
N THR A 279 -7.50 -3.42 25.90
CA THR A 279 -8.78 -3.98 26.33
C THR A 279 -9.95 -3.60 25.43
N ALA A 280 -9.83 -2.54 24.62
CA ALA A 280 -10.89 -2.13 23.70
C ALA A 280 -11.14 -3.23 22.66
N ASN A 281 -12.40 -3.62 22.49
CA ASN A 281 -12.81 -4.76 21.67
C ASN A 281 -13.82 -4.38 20.57
N GLN A 282 -13.97 -3.09 20.30
CA GLN A 282 -14.82 -2.62 19.20
C GLN A 282 -14.34 -3.18 17.88
N ASP A 283 -15.30 -3.65 17.08
CA ASP A 283 -15.04 -4.17 15.75
C ASP A 283 -14.41 -3.09 14.86
N ARG A 284 -13.46 -3.51 14.02
CA ARG A 284 -12.75 -2.66 13.04
C ARG A 284 -11.99 -1.46 13.64
N LEU A 285 -11.59 -1.50 14.92
CA LEU A 285 -10.80 -0.44 15.55
C LEU A 285 -9.50 -0.16 14.77
N THR A 286 -8.83 -1.20 14.28
CA THR A 286 -7.58 -1.12 13.50
C THR A 286 -7.76 -0.46 12.13
N THR A 287 -9.00 -0.32 11.63
CA THR A 287 -9.25 0.37 10.35
C THR A 287 -9.17 1.89 10.45
N ILE A 288 -9.04 2.43 11.66
CA ILE A 288 -8.87 3.88 11.90
C ILE A 288 -7.55 4.37 11.29
N GLY A 289 -6.49 3.55 11.32
CA GLY A 289 -5.24 3.89 10.67
C GLY A 289 -4.08 2.96 11.00
N GLU A 290 -2.97 3.14 10.29
CA GLU A 290 -1.80 2.24 10.29
C GLU A 290 -1.06 2.18 11.63
N TYR A 291 -1.22 3.21 12.47
CA TYR A 291 -0.58 3.28 13.79
C TYR A 291 -1.43 2.69 14.92
N ILE A 292 -2.55 2.03 14.61
CA ILE A 292 -3.53 1.57 15.61
C ILE A 292 -3.50 0.05 15.76
N PHE A 293 -3.12 -0.40 16.95
CA PHE A 293 -2.98 -1.81 17.29
C PHE A 293 -3.99 -2.19 18.36
N GLN A 294 -4.84 -3.17 18.05
CA GLN A 294 -5.83 -3.71 18.98
C GLN A 294 -5.33 -5.04 19.53
N LEU A 295 -5.10 -5.13 20.83
CA LEU A 295 -4.58 -6.34 21.48
C LEU A 295 -5.70 -7.27 21.95
N ASN A 296 -6.90 -6.74 22.20
CA ASN A 296 -8.05 -7.54 22.60
C ASN A 296 -8.79 -8.11 21.37
N THR A 297 -9.39 -9.28 21.53
CA THR A 297 -10.21 -9.89 20.47
C THR A 297 -11.62 -9.28 20.46
N THR A 298 -12.18 -9.10 19.26
CA THR A 298 -13.57 -8.60 19.10
C THR A 298 -14.58 -9.72 19.37
N PRO A 299 -15.82 -9.39 19.81
CA PRO A 299 -16.88 -10.40 19.98
C PRO A 299 -17.14 -11.22 18.69
N ARG A 300 -17.03 -10.58 17.52
CA ARG A 300 -17.17 -11.24 16.21
C ARG A 300 -16.11 -12.33 16.02
N ILE A 301 -14.82 -11.99 16.19
CA ILE A 301 -13.72 -12.95 16.01
C ILE A 301 -13.83 -14.10 17.04
N GLN A 302 -14.20 -13.79 18.29
CA GLN A 302 -14.44 -14.84 19.29
C GLN A 302 -15.50 -15.83 18.82
N ALA A 303 -16.62 -15.32 18.29
CA ALA A 303 -17.71 -16.16 17.81
C ALA A 303 -17.35 -16.96 16.55
N GLU A 304 -16.59 -16.37 15.62
CA GLU A 304 -16.05 -17.09 14.45
C GLU A 304 -15.19 -18.29 14.90
N ARG A 305 -14.31 -18.09 15.89
CA ARG A 305 -13.48 -19.18 16.44
C ARG A 305 -14.30 -20.24 17.19
N MET A 306 -15.33 -19.83 17.91
CA MET A 306 -16.28 -20.77 18.54
C MET A 306 -16.99 -21.63 17.49
N ALA A 307 -17.39 -21.03 16.36
CA ALA A 307 -18.09 -21.72 15.28
C ALA A 307 -17.17 -22.71 14.56
N GLU A 308 -15.92 -22.30 14.27
CA GLU A 308 -14.89 -23.18 13.73
C GLU A 308 -14.66 -24.40 14.61
N TYR A 309 -14.46 -24.19 15.91
CA TYR A 309 -14.23 -25.25 16.87
C TYR A 309 -15.40 -26.24 16.94
N ALA A 310 -16.63 -25.72 17.04
CA ALA A 310 -17.83 -26.55 17.11
C ALA A 310 -18.05 -27.39 15.84
N ALA A 311 -17.86 -26.80 14.66
CA ALA A 311 -18.12 -27.48 13.39
C ALA A 311 -16.98 -28.43 12.99
N ARG A 312 -15.72 -28.02 13.16
CA ARG A 312 -14.55 -28.76 12.66
C ARG A 312 -13.98 -29.73 13.68
N ASP A 313 -13.78 -29.27 14.90
CA ASP A 313 -13.05 -30.05 15.91
C ASP A 313 -13.99 -30.97 16.68
N LEU A 314 -15.22 -30.51 16.96
CA LEU A 314 -16.26 -31.32 17.60
C LEU A 314 -17.18 -32.06 16.60
N GLY A 315 -17.17 -31.65 15.33
CA GLY A 315 -17.94 -32.32 14.27
C GLY A 315 -19.46 -32.10 14.32
N PHE A 316 -19.94 -31.06 15.00
CA PHE A 316 -21.37 -30.76 15.05
C PHE A 316 -21.87 -30.25 13.70
N LYS A 317 -22.99 -30.82 13.23
CA LYS A 317 -23.62 -30.49 11.93
C LYS A 317 -24.88 -29.64 12.04
N ALA A 318 -25.48 -29.60 13.22
CA ALA A 318 -26.66 -28.80 13.53
C ALA A 318 -26.35 -27.97 14.77
N LEU A 319 -26.28 -26.66 14.59
CA LEU A 319 -25.93 -25.69 15.63
C LEU A 319 -27.03 -24.64 15.71
N ALA A 320 -27.37 -24.23 16.93
CA ALA A 320 -28.30 -23.14 17.19
C ALA A 320 -27.57 -22.05 17.98
N VAL A 321 -27.81 -20.78 17.64
CA VAL A 321 -27.22 -19.64 18.34
C VAL A 321 -28.30 -18.96 19.17
N LEU A 322 -28.09 -18.91 20.49
CA LEU A 322 -28.87 -18.09 21.41
C LEU A 322 -27.99 -16.93 21.90
N ALA A 323 -28.43 -15.70 21.65
CA ALA A 323 -27.68 -14.51 22.02
C ALA A 323 -28.60 -13.44 22.63
N PRO A 324 -28.10 -12.61 23.56
CA PRO A 324 -28.86 -11.49 24.08
C PRO A 324 -29.14 -10.46 22.96
N LEU A 325 -30.30 -9.80 23.03
CA LEU A 325 -30.69 -8.77 22.07
C LEU A 325 -29.98 -7.43 22.36
N ASN A 326 -28.67 -7.40 22.15
CA ASN A 326 -27.84 -6.20 22.25
C ASN A 326 -26.71 -6.25 21.20
N ALA A 327 -25.97 -5.14 21.05
CA ALA A 327 -24.94 -5.02 20.02
C ALA A 327 -23.86 -6.13 20.10
N ARG A 328 -23.48 -6.55 21.32
CA ARG A 328 -22.51 -7.63 21.51
C ARG A 328 -23.09 -8.98 21.07
N GLY A 329 -24.32 -9.30 21.50
CA GLY A 329 -24.99 -10.54 21.12
C GLY A 329 -25.23 -10.63 19.62
N GLN A 330 -25.61 -9.52 18.98
CA GLN A 330 -25.73 -9.44 17.53
C GLN A 330 -24.39 -9.71 16.83
N GLN A 331 -23.30 -9.04 17.23
CA GLN A 331 -21.97 -9.26 16.63
C GLN A 331 -21.49 -10.70 16.79
N MET A 332 -21.73 -11.31 17.94
CA MET A 332 -21.37 -12.71 18.18
C MET A 332 -22.23 -13.64 17.33
N ALA A 333 -23.55 -13.43 17.26
CA ALA A 333 -24.43 -14.29 16.48
C ALA A 333 -24.11 -14.22 14.98
N GLU A 334 -23.91 -13.02 14.43
CA GLU A 334 -23.49 -12.81 13.04
C GLU A 334 -22.14 -13.46 12.75
N GLY A 335 -21.14 -13.25 13.60
CA GLY A 335 -19.80 -13.82 13.43
C GLY A 335 -19.82 -15.35 13.47
N PHE A 336 -20.64 -15.94 14.36
CA PHE A 336 -20.80 -17.39 14.43
C PHE A 336 -21.43 -17.95 13.15
N VAL A 337 -22.59 -17.41 12.73
CA VAL A 337 -23.34 -17.89 11.56
C VAL A 337 -22.54 -17.74 10.28
N GLN A 338 -21.97 -16.55 10.04
CA GLN A 338 -21.20 -16.26 8.83
C GLN A 338 -20.01 -17.20 8.63
N ARG A 339 -19.47 -17.77 9.71
CA ARG A 339 -18.29 -18.62 9.64
C ARG A 339 -18.59 -20.07 9.23
N ILE A 340 -19.81 -20.54 9.49
CA ILE A 340 -20.24 -21.92 9.25
C ILE A 340 -21.17 -22.08 8.05
N GLU A 341 -21.69 -20.98 7.50
CA GLU A 341 -22.27 -20.92 6.15
C GLU A 341 -21.20 -21.04 5.05
#